data_AF-A0A820WE58-F1
#
_entry.id   AF-A0A820WE58-F1
#
_cell.length_a   1.000
_cell.length_b   1.000
_cell.length_c   1.000
_cell.angle_alpha   90.00
_cell.angle_beta   90.00
_cell.angle_gamma   90.00
#
_symmetry.space_group_name_H-M   'P 1'
#
loop_
_entity.id
_entity.type
_entity.pdbx_description
1 polymer ?
#
loop_
_entity_poly.entity_id
_entity_poly.type
_entity_poly.pdbx_seq_one_letter_code
_entity_poly.pdbx_strand_id
1 'polypeptide(L)'
;EIFQIYQDARKLITDYISKGDCAYVDIALADIDENFSNSKYLNQIKYDLECSLNKLMKHTKSMAYWIEGNISKEKNNIRLINDNIENISIILTKNRIMNLIDENTRDNLGKFPNEIHQILTKIFMHEVHSIDLFIHVNYYLEAEQSIENLTRVLRELSDNYKSNVVYEKKEQLQKRLNHLLDDILQRYDFSDMETFYIHPPKDIFEQLKRVLLSGNPKYVDIYKSLLEKIRVYFSSNLDKLQNDSSKDHLQKILLLKNAFCFLPDELKILFQFHIDQLN
;
A
#
# COMPACT_ATOMS: atom_id res chain seq x y z
N GLU A 1 14.59 49.24 28.53
CA GLU A 1 13.96 48.00 29.03
C GLU A 1 12.89 47.47 28.08
N ILE A 2 11.83 48.23 27.77
CA ILE A 2 10.77 47.82 26.81
C ILE A 2 11.32 47.35 25.44
N PHE A 3 12.32 48.05 24.89
CA PHE A 3 12.97 47.65 23.63
C PHE A 3 13.75 46.34 23.71
N GLN A 4 14.30 46.01 24.87
CA GLN A 4 15.05 44.76 25.08
C GLN A 4 14.08 43.58 25.22
N ILE A 5 13.01 43.77 26.00
CA ILE A 5 11.89 42.81 26.10
C ILE A 5 11.30 42.52 24.71
N TYR A 6 11.19 43.54 23.85
CA TYR A 6 10.79 43.39 22.46
C TYR A 6 11.75 42.50 21.65
N GLN A 7 13.07 42.72 21.75
CA GLN A 7 14.06 41.92 21.02
C GLN A 7 14.09 40.47 21.51
N ASP A 8 13.91 40.25 22.80
CA ASP A 8 13.93 38.92 23.41
C ASP A 8 12.66 38.13 23.05
N ALA A 9 11.48 38.73 23.14
CA ALA A 9 10.22 38.12 22.70
C ALA A 9 10.22 37.85 21.18
N ARG A 10 10.76 38.77 20.38
CA ARG A 10 10.96 38.55 18.94
C ARG A 10 11.89 37.36 18.69
N LYS A 11 13.05 37.32 19.33
CA LYS A 11 14.03 36.24 19.15
C LYS A 11 13.40 34.90 19.51
N LEU A 12 12.61 34.87 20.57
CA LEU A 12 11.85 33.70 21.01
C LEU A 12 10.83 33.25 19.94
N ILE A 13 10.02 34.17 19.41
CA ILE A 13 9.04 33.90 18.35
C ILE A 13 9.73 33.41 17.08
N THR A 14 10.77 34.10 16.60
CA THR A 14 11.52 33.69 15.41
C THR A 14 12.19 32.34 15.63
N ASP A 15 12.69 32.05 16.83
CA ASP A 15 13.27 30.75 17.18
C ASP A 15 12.21 29.64 17.15
N TYR A 16 11.03 29.85 17.75
CA TYR A 16 9.92 28.89 17.67
C TYR A 16 9.40 28.71 16.24
N ILE A 17 9.24 29.79 15.48
CA ILE A 17 8.89 29.74 14.04
C ILE A 17 9.93 28.89 13.28
N SER A 18 11.22 29.10 13.53
CA SER A 18 12.31 28.37 12.86
C SER A 18 12.35 26.88 13.23
N LYS A 19 11.91 26.55 14.44
CA LYS A 19 11.77 25.18 14.95
C LYS A 19 10.45 24.51 14.56
N GLY A 20 9.54 25.24 13.92
CA GLY A 20 8.20 24.77 13.57
C GLY A 20 7.24 24.66 14.76
N ASP A 21 7.61 25.23 15.92
CA ASP A 21 6.87 25.07 17.17
C ASP A 21 5.73 26.09 17.31
N CYS A 22 4.72 25.92 16.47
CA CYS A 22 3.67 26.92 16.26
C CYS A 22 2.73 27.07 17.47
N ALA A 23 2.71 26.10 18.40
CA ALA A 23 1.98 26.22 19.65
C ALA A 23 2.60 27.29 20.56
N TYR A 24 3.93 27.33 20.67
CA TYR A 24 4.63 28.34 21.46
C TYR A 24 4.71 29.69 20.75
N VAL A 25 4.61 29.73 19.42
CA VAL A 25 4.44 30.99 18.66
C VAL A 25 3.16 31.70 19.08
N ASP A 26 2.02 31.01 19.18
CA ASP A 26 0.74 31.61 19.59
C ASP A 26 0.76 32.15 21.03
N ILE A 27 1.46 31.44 21.94
CA ILE A 27 1.67 31.88 23.32
C ILE A 27 2.55 33.14 23.34
N ALA A 28 3.69 33.13 22.65
CA ALA A 28 4.59 34.26 22.62
C ALA A 28 4.01 35.49 21.90
N LEU A 29 3.07 35.29 20.96
CA LEU A 29 2.32 36.38 20.34
C LEU A 29 1.29 37.02 21.30
N ALA A 30 0.77 36.27 22.28
CA ALA A 30 -0.13 36.81 23.30
C ALA A 30 0.53 37.93 24.10
N ASP A 31 1.81 37.76 24.44
CA ASP A 31 2.59 38.70 25.24
C ASP A 31 2.89 40.02 24.50
N ILE A 32 2.69 40.04 23.17
CA ILE A 32 2.93 41.21 22.31
C ILE A 32 1.66 42.05 22.10
N ASP A 33 0.47 41.43 22.15
CA ASP A 33 -0.82 42.01 21.72
C ASP A 33 -1.35 43.10 22.67
N GLU A 34 -0.94 43.10 23.95
CA GLU A 34 -1.49 44.04 24.95
C GLU A 34 -0.83 45.43 25.00
N ASN A 35 0.33 45.67 24.37
CA ASN A 35 1.08 46.91 24.68
C ASN A 35 1.79 47.70 23.56
N PHE A 36 1.94 47.26 22.30
CA PHE A 36 2.86 47.98 21.40
C PHE A 36 2.47 48.10 19.92
N SER A 37 2.23 49.34 19.48
CA SER A 37 1.87 49.76 18.11
C SER A 37 3.07 50.02 17.17
N ASN A 38 4.11 49.17 17.14
CA ASN A 38 5.26 49.41 16.25
C ASN A 38 5.16 48.61 14.93
N SER A 39 4.74 49.30 13.86
CA SER A 39 4.38 48.71 12.56
C SER A 39 5.53 47.98 11.84
N LYS A 40 6.78 48.47 11.95
CA LYS A 40 7.94 47.84 11.28
C LYS A 40 8.22 46.42 11.78
N TYR A 41 8.05 46.23 13.07
CA TYR A 41 8.37 45.01 13.78
C TYR A 41 7.32 43.92 13.60
N LEU A 42 6.05 44.34 13.64
CA LEU A 42 4.93 43.49 13.29
C LEU A 42 5.06 42.96 11.85
N ASN A 43 5.45 43.83 10.90
CA ASN A 43 5.65 43.44 9.50
C ASN A 43 6.75 42.37 9.33
N GLN A 44 7.84 42.44 10.11
CA GLN A 44 8.89 41.42 10.06
C GLN A 44 8.40 40.07 10.59
N ILE A 45 7.65 40.07 11.71
CA ILE A 45 7.08 38.84 12.28
C ILE A 45 6.11 38.19 11.29
N LYS A 46 5.25 38.98 10.64
CA LYS A 46 4.35 38.50 9.59
C LYS A 46 5.11 37.83 8.45
N TYR A 47 6.13 38.49 7.93
CA TYR A 47 6.96 37.96 6.85
C TYR A 47 7.67 36.65 7.24
N ASP A 48 8.28 36.58 8.43
CA ASP A 48 9.01 35.40 8.90
C ASP A 48 8.06 34.21 9.12
N LEU A 49 6.85 34.49 9.63
CA LEU A 49 5.78 33.52 9.83
C LEU A 49 5.29 32.96 8.48
N GLU A 50 4.94 33.82 7.53
CA GLU A 50 4.51 33.44 6.18
C GLU A 50 5.57 32.59 5.48
N CYS A 51 6.83 33.01 5.55
CA CYS A 51 7.95 32.27 4.97
C CYS A 51 8.10 30.87 5.59
N SER A 52 7.89 30.73 6.89
CA SER A 52 8.07 29.46 7.60
C SER A 52 6.89 28.51 7.39
N LEU A 53 5.66 29.02 7.36
CA LEU A 53 4.47 28.25 6.99
C LEU A 53 4.58 27.73 5.55
N ASN A 54 4.99 28.59 4.61
CA ASN A 54 5.19 28.18 3.23
C ASN A 54 6.31 27.13 3.08
N LYS A 55 7.40 27.25 3.85
CA LYS A 55 8.45 26.22 3.90
C LYS A 55 7.92 24.90 4.47
N LEU A 56 7.16 24.93 5.56
CA LEU A 56 6.56 23.75 6.18
C LEU A 56 5.64 23.01 5.20
N MET A 57 4.73 23.74 4.54
CA MET A 57 3.84 23.19 3.52
C MET A 57 4.62 22.58 2.34
N LYS A 58 5.57 23.34 1.78
CA LYS A 58 6.40 22.87 0.66
C LYS A 58 7.21 21.62 1.03
N HIS A 59 7.81 21.60 2.21
CA HIS A 59 8.61 20.48 2.70
C HIS A 59 7.76 19.22 2.90
N THR A 60 6.59 19.36 3.52
CA THR A 60 5.63 18.26 3.71
C THR A 60 5.16 17.70 2.38
N LYS A 61 4.86 18.56 1.40
CA LYS A 61 4.50 18.13 0.05
C LYS A 61 5.63 17.38 -0.65
N SER A 62 6.86 17.87 -0.55
CA SER A 62 8.03 17.17 -1.09
C SER A 62 8.24 15.79 -0.43
N MET A 63 8.09 15.68 0.88
CA MET A 63 8.16 14.41 1.60
C MET A 63 7.05 13.45 1.16
N ALA A 64 5.82 13.95 1.01
CA ALA A 64 4.69 13.15 0.53
C ALA A 64 4.94 12.59 -0.87
N TYR A 65 5.53 13.34 -1.80
CA TYR A 65 5.94 12.78 -3.09
C TYR A 65 7.13 11.84 -3.00
N TRP A 66 8.08 12.10 -2.09
CA TRP A 66 9.28 11.26 -1.95
C TRP A 66 8.96 9.82 -1.54
N ILE A 67 7.89 9.62 -0.76
CA ILE A 67 7.48 8.28 -0.36
C ILE A 67 6.90 7.45 -1.52
N GLU A 68 6.55 8.05 -2.66
CA GLU A 68 6.11 7.32 -3.85
C GLU A 68 7.21 6.34 -4.32
N GLY A 69 6.86 5.06 -4.41
CA GLY A 69 7.82 3.99 -4.72
C GLY A 69 8.83 3.64 -3.61
N ASN A 70 8.85 4.37 -2.50
CA ASN A 70 9.81 4.18 -1.39
C ASN A 70 9.14 4.00 -0.01
N ILE A 71 7.82 3.73 0.03
CA ILE A 71 6.99 3.59 1.24
C ILE A 71 7.62 2.66 2.29
N SER A 72 8.26 1.57 1.85
CA SER A 72 8.88 0.59 2.74
C SER A 72 10.15 1.09 3.44
N LYS A 73 10.86 2.06 2.85
CA LYS A 73 12.18 2.55 3.32
C LYS A 73 12.09 3.87 4.10
N GLU A 74 11.04 4.65 3.88
CA GLU A 74 10.98 6.06 4.27
C GLU A 74 10.21 6.33 5.58
N LYS A 75 10.47 5.53 6.62
CA LYS A 75 9.77 5.64 7.92
C LYS A 75 9.84 7.03 8.55
N ASN A 76 11.02 7.66 8.49
CA ASN A 76 11.23 8.98 9.07
C ASN A 76 10.38 10.04 8.35
N ASN A 77 10.31 9.97 7.01
CA ASN A 77 9.51 10.91 6.23
C ASN A 77 8.01 10.73 6.49
N ILE A 78 7.53 9.49 6.66
CA ILE A 78 6.12 9.22 7.01
C ILE A 78 5.74 9.87 8.34
N ARG A 79 6.57 9.70 9.36
CA ARG A 79 6.35 10.33 10.67
C ARG A 79 6.36 11.87 10.56
N LEU A 80 7.34 12.43 9.85
CA LEU A 80 7.43 13.88 9.66
C LEU A 80 6.25 14.46 8.88
N ILE A 81 5.70 13.72 7.91
CA ILE A 81 4.45 14.11 7.23
C ILE A 81 3.32 14.18 8.24
N ASN A 82 3.15 13.16 9.10
CA ASN A 82 2.11 13.14 10.13
C ASN A 82 2.24 14.34 11.08
N ASP A 83 3.43 14.55 11.63
CA ASP A 83 3.73 15.63 12.57
C ASP A 83 3.49 17.02 11.92
N ASN A 84 3.85 17.19 10.65
CA ASN A 84 3.62 18.45 9.95
C ASN A 84 2.15 18.72 9.66
N ILE A 85 1.34 17.70 9.33
CA ILE A 85 -0.11 17.85 9.15
C ILE A 85 -0.78 18.23 10.48
N GLU A 86 -0.36 17.61 11.59
CA GLU A 86 -0.85 17.96 12.92
C GLU A 86 -0.50 19.41 13.28
N ASN A 87 0.76 19.82 13.06
CA ASN A 87 1.20 21.21 13.29
C ASN A 87 0.36 22.21 12.48
N ILE A 88 0.10 21.94 11.20
CA ILE A 88 -0.75 22.79 10.35
C ILE A 88 -2.18 22.83 10.88
N SER A 89 -2.72 21.70 11.32
CA SER A 89 -4.06 21.62 11.92
C SER A 89 -4.15 22.44 13.21
N ILE A 90 -3.12 22.43 14.05
CA ILE A 90 -3.02 23.27 15.25
C ILE A 90 -3.02 24.75 14.83
N ILE A 91 -2.18 25.15 13.86
CA ILE A 91 -2.07 26.54 13.39
C ILE A 91 -3.42 27.08 12.92
N LEU A 92 -4.19 26.27 12.19
CA LEU A 92 -5.52 26.65 11.71
C LEU A 92 -6.50 27.02 12.83
N THR A 93 -6.26 26.55 14.06
CA THR A 93 -7.09 26.88 15.23
C THR A 93 -6.59 28.10 16.03
N LYS A 94 -5.41 28.66 15.69
CA LYS A 94 -4.78 29.74 16.45
C LYS A 94 -5.10 31.11 15.85
N ASN A 95 -6.09 31.79 16.43
CA ASN A 95 -6.57 33.08 15.95
C ASN A 95 -5.47 34.16 15.82
N ARG A 96 -4.51 34.23 16.75
CA ARG A 96 -3.43 35.25 16.67
C ARG A 96 -2.55 35.03 15.45
N ILE A 97 -2.15 33.79 15.20
CA ILE A 97 -1.39 33.42 14.00
C ILE A 97 -2.21 33.69 12.73
N MET A 98 -3.47 33.26 12.70
CA MET A 98 -4.35 33.42 11.53
C MET A 98 -4.65 34.88 11.20
N ASN A 99 -4.64 35.78 12.19
CA ASN A 99 -4.83 37.22 12.01
C ASN A 99 -3.57 37.94 11.50
N LEU A 100 -2.39 37.34 11.64
CA LEU A 100 -1.13 37.96 11.23
C LEU A 100 -0.77 37.67 9.78
N ILE A 101 -1.18 36.52 9.26
CA ILE A 101 -0.90 36.12 7.87
C ILE A 101 -1.82 36.81 6.86
N ASP A 102 -1.30 36.99 5.65
CA ASP A 102 -2.08 37.45 4.51
C ASP A 102 -3.19 36.46 4.08
N GLU A 103 -4.16 36.96 3.30
CA GLU A 103 -5.32 36.18 2.83
C GLU A 103 -4.93 34.98 1.95
N ASN A 104 -3.94 35.12 1.08
CA ASN A 104 -3.48 34.03 0.22
C ASN A 104 -2.77 32.94 1.04
N THR A 105 -1.89 33.30 1.98
CA THR A 105 -1.25 32.32 2.88
C THR A 105 -2.31 31.61 3.73
N ARG A 106 -3.33 32.32 4.22
CA ARG A 106 -4.46 31.74 4.96
C ARG A 106 -5.23 30.71 4.13
N ASP A 107 -5.59 31.07 2.90
CA ASP A 107 -6.31 30.19 1.98
C ASP A 107 -5.52 28.92 1.65
N ASN A 108 -4.22 29.06 1.41
CA ASN A 108 -3.33 27.93 1.13
C ASN A 108 -3.25 27.00 2.34
N LEU A 109 -3.04 27.56 3.53
CA LEU A 109 -2.98 26.80 4.78
C LEU A 109 -4.28 26.01 5.02
N GLY A 110 -5.45 26.62 4.77
CA GLY A 110 -6.75 25.97 4.94
C GLY A 110 -7.00 24.81 3.97
N LYS A 111 -6.46 24.89 2.74
CA LYS A 111 -6.58 23.84 1.71
C LYS A 111 -5.53 22.74 1.85
N PHE A 112 -4.41 23.03 2.51
CA PHE A 112 -3.23 22.17 2.53
C PHE A 112 -3.45 20.75 3.11
N PRO A 113 -4.18 20.55 4.23
CA PRO A 113 -4.45 19.20 4.73
C PRO A 113 -5.17 18.33 3.71
N ASN A 114 -6.13 18.89 2.98
CA ASN A 114 -6.86 18.19 1.93
C ASN A 114 -5.96 17.92 0.70
N GLU A 115 -5.08 18.86 0.34
CA GLU A 115 -4.10 18.65 -0.73
C GLU A 115 -3.18 17.46 -0.42
N ILE A 116 -2.61 17.41 0.79
CA ILE A 116 -1.77 16.28 1.21
C ILE A 116 -2.58 14.99 1.28
N HIS A 117 -3.82 15.03 1.75
CA HIS A 117 -4.71 13.87 1.75
C HIS A 117 -4.91 13.30 0.34
N GLN A 118 -5.09 14.15 -0.67
CA GLN A 118 -5.24 13.72 -2.07
C GLN A 118 -3.95 13.12 -2.62
N ILE A 119 -2.80 13.71 -2.32
CA ILE A 119 -1.48 13.19 -2.73
C ILE A 119 -1.25 11.79 -2.13
N LEU A 120 -1.43 11.65 -0.81
CA LEU A 120 -1.29 10.37 -0.11
C LEU A 120 -2.28 9.32 -0.64
N THR A 121 -3.52 9.70 -0.89
CA THR A 121 -4.53 8.81 -1.47
C THR A 121 -4.08 8.27 -2.82
N LYS A 122 -3.58 9.14 -3.71
CA LYS A 122 -3.07 8.72 -5.02
C LYS A 122 -1.91 7.74 -4.89
N ILE A 123 -0.95 8.02 -4.02
CA ILE A 123 0.23 7.17 -3.79
C ILE A 123 -0.18 5.81 -3.24
N PHE A 124 -1.04 5.77 -2.21
CA PHE A 124 -1.46 4.50 -1.64
C PHE A 124 -2.36 3.69 -2.57
N MET A 125 -3.16 4.34 -3.42
CA MET A 125 -3.90 3.65 -4.47
C MET A 125 -2.97 3.03 -5.51
N HIS A 126 -1.86 3.68 -5.85
CA HIS A 126 -0.85 3.10 -6.73
C HIS A 126 -0.22 1.85 -6.09
N GLU A 127 0.13 1.89 -4.80
CA GLU A 127 0.65 0.73 -4.07
C GLU A 127 -0.37 -0.42 -4.01
N VAL A 128 -1.64 -0.12 -3.73
CA VAL A 128 -2.75 -1.08 -3.79
C VAL A 128 -2.82 -1.75 -5.16
N HIS A 129 -2.67 -0.99 -6.24
CA HIS A 129 -2.67 -1.55 -7.59
C HIS A 129 -1.45 -2.44 -7.86
N SER A 130 -0.26 -2.06 -7.38
CA SER A 130 0.94 -2.90 -7.47
C SER A 130 0.77 -4.23 -6.72
N ILE A 131 0.18 -4.21 -5.52
CA ILE A 131 -0.15 -5.42 -4.77
C ILE A 131 -1.11 -6.31 -5.57
N ASP A 132 -2.16 -5.71 -6.14
CA ASP A 132 -3.13 -6.43 -6.96
C ASP A 132 -2.46 -7.13 -8.15
N LEU A 133 -1.54 -6.45 -8.84
CA LEU A 133 -0.75 -7.02 -9.92
C LEU A 133 0.10 -8.20 -9.45
N PHE A 134 0.77 -8.09 -8.29
CA PHE A 134 1.53 -9.21 -7.71
C PHE A 134 0.65 -10.45 -7.48
N ILE A 135 -0.56 -10.27 -6.93
CA ILE A 135 -1.50 -11.38 -6.75
C ILE A 135 -1.87 -12.01 -8.11
N HIS A 136 -2.18 -11.19 -9.11
CA HIS A 136 -2.57 -11.66 -10.44
C HIS A 136 -1.48 -12.46 -11.14
N VAL A 137 -0.21 -12.10 -10.97
CA VAL A 137 0.94 -12.83 -11.53
C VAL A 137 1.51 -13.90 -10.58
N ASN A 138 0.80 -14.19 -9.48
CA ASN A 138 1.12 -15.22 -8.49
C ASN A 138 2.39 -14.96 -7.66
N TYR A 139 2.80 -13.70 -7.53
CA TYR A 139 3.92 -13.25 -6.69
C TYR A 139 3.42 -12.98 -5.27
N TYR A 140 3.01 -14.05 -4.59
CA TYR A 140 2.29 -13.94 -3.32
C TYR A 140 3.13 -13.44 -2.15
N LEU A 141 4.43 -13.75 -2.15
CA LEU A 141 5.34 -13.30 -1.10
C LEU A 141 5.50 -11.77 -1.16
N GLU A 142 5.71 -11.24 -2.36
CA GLU A 142 5.79 -9.81 -2.64
C GLU A 142 4.47 -9.12 -2.29
N ALA A 143 3.33 -9.71 -2.66
CA ALA A 143 2.01 -9.19 -2.31
C ALA A 143 1.79 -9.11 -0.79
N GLU A 144 2.11 -10.17 -0.04
CA GLU A 144 1.97 -10.17 1.43
C GLU A 144 2.89 -9.13 2.08
N GLN A 145 4.15 -9.05 1.64
CA GLN A 145 5.11 -8.07 2.16
C GLN A 145 4.68 -6.63 1.86
N SER A 146 4.17 -6.35 0.65
CA SER A 146 3.65 -5.03 0.31
C SER A 146 2.38 -4.68 1.09
N ILE A 147 1.45 -5.61 1.34
CA ILE A 147 0.29 -5.35 2.21
C ILE A 147 0.72 -5.05 3.65
N GLU A 148 1.70 -5.78 4.19
CA GLU A 148 2.23 -5.52 5.53
C GLU A 148 2.85 -4.12 5.62
N ASN A 149 3.68 -3.76 4.64
CA ASN A 149 4.28 -2.43 4.53
C ASN A 149 3.22 -1.33 4.47
N LEU A 150 2.23 -1.47 3.58
CA LEU A 150 1.13 -0.51 3.46
C LEU A 150 0.34 -0.40 4.76
N THR A 151 0.06 -1.52 5.43
CA THR A 151 -0.64 -1.55 6.71
C THR A 151 0.11 -0.80 7.80
N ARG A 152 1.43 -0.96 7.87
CA ARG A 152 2.28 -0.25 8.82
C ARG A 152 2.24 1.26 8.58
N VAL A 153 2.40 1.70 7.34
CA VAL A 153 2.41 3.13 6.98
C VAL A 153 1.06 3.79 7.24
N LEU A 154 -0.05 3.12 6.89
CA LEU A 154 -1.39 3.62 7.18
C LEU A 154 -1.65 3.75 8.69
N ARG A 155 -1.08 2.87 9.51
CA ARG A 155 -1.14 2.98 10.98
C ARG A 155 -0.37 4.20 11.48
N GLU A 156 0.84 4.43 10.97
CA GLU A 156 1.67 5.59 11.33
C GLU A 156 1.00 6.93 10.97
N LEU A 157 0.15 6.96 9.94
CA LEU A 157 -0.60 8.15 9.51
C LEU A 157 -2.03 8.21 10.04
N SER A 158 -2.46 7.27 10.90
CA SER A 158 -3.89 7.05 11.18
C SER A 158 -4.60 8.23 11.86
N ASP A 159 -3.87 9.10 12.53
CA ASP A 159 -4.40 10.30 13.18
C ASP A 159 -4.82 11.37 12.16
N ASN A 160 -4.04 11.51 11.08
CA ASN A 160 -4.20 12.61 10.11
C ASN A 160 -4.60 12.15 8.70
N TYR A 161 -4.63 10.84 8.43
CA TYR A 161 -5.00 10.28 7.13
C TYR A 161 -6.01 9.14 7.25
N LYS A 162 -7.19 9.33 6.65
CA LYS A 162 -8.25 8.32 6.54
C LYS A 162 -8.91 8.33 5.18
N SER A 163 -8.59 7.36 4.33
CA SER A 163 -9.20 7.21 3.00
C SER A 163 -9.94 5.88 2.90
N ASN A 164 -11.27 5.94 2.92
CA ASN A 164 -12.12 4.74 2.87
C ASN A 164 -11.80 3.87 1.66
N VAL A 165 -11.56 4.48 0.50
CA VAL A 165 -11.24 3.77 -0.74
C VAL A 165 -9.96 2.93 -0.61
N VAL A 166 -8.90 3.50 -0.01
CA VAL A 166 -7.63 2.78 0.21
C VAL A 166 -7.82 1.65 1.21
N TYR A 167 -8.51 1.89 2.32
CA TYR A 167 -8.75 0.87 3.34
C TYR A 167 -9.59 -0.29 2.80
N GLU A 168 -10.69 0.00 2.11
CA GLU A 168 -11.56 -1.02 1.50
C GLU A 168 -10.80 -1.87 0.48
N LYS A 169 -10.02 -1.23 -0.40
CA LYS A 169 -9.22 -1.96 -1.40
C LYS A 169 -8.13 -2.81 -0.76
N LYS A 170 -7.43 -2.27 0.25
CA LYS A 170 -6.44 -3.05 1.01
C LYS A 170 -7.08 -4.28 1.68
N GLU A 171 -8.25 -4.11 2.29
CA GLU A 171 -8.98 -5.22 2.92
C GLU A 171 -9.44 -6.27 1.89
N GLN A 172 -9.89 -5.85 0.71
CA GLN A 172 -10.22 -6.77 -0.38
C GLN A 172 -9.00 -7.62 -0.77
N LEU A 173 -7.83 -6.99 -0.95
CA LEU A 173 -6.60 -7.70 -1.29
C LEU A 173 -6.12 -8.63 -0.17
N GLN A 174 -6.23 -8.19 1.10
CA GLN A 174 -5.91 -9.03 2.24
C GLN A 174 -6.83 -10.26 2.31
N LYS A 175 -8.13 -10.10 2.05
CA LYS A 175 -9.08 -11.23 1.98
C LYS A 175 -8.69 -12.21 0.88
N ARG A 176 -8.34 -11.72 -0.31
CA ARG A 176 -7.87 -12.57 -1.42
C ARG A 176 -6.62 -13.36 -1.05
N LEU A 177 -5.64 -12.73 -0.40
CA LEU A 177 -4.46 -13.44 0.10
C LEU A 177 -4.82 -14.45 1.18
N ASN A 178 -5.73 -14.13 2.11
CA ASN A 178 -6.14 -15.07 3.16
C ASN A 178 -6.91 -16.27 2.60
N HIS A 179 -7.67 -16.07 1.53
CA HIS A 179 -8.42 -17.09 0.79
C HIS A 179 -7.74 -17.46 -0.54
N LEU A 180 -6.41 -17.58 -0.52
CA LEU A 180 -5.62 -17.70 -1.73
C LEU A 180 -5.95 -18.94 -2.57
N LEU A 181 -6.30 -20.06 -1.94
CA LEU A 181 -6.75 -21.24 -2.69
C LEU A 181 -8.00 -20.92 -3.50
N ASP A 182 -8.99 -20.25 -2.92
CA ASP A 182 -10.22 -19.88 -3.62
C ASP A 182 -9.95 -18.89 -4.76
N ASP A 183 -9.06 -17.91 -4.54
CA ASP A 183 -8.63 -16.96 -5.58
C ASP A 183 -7.94 -17.66 -6.75
N ILE A 184 -7.05 -18.62 -6.47
CA ILE A 184 -6.44 -19.47 -7.51
C ILE A 184 -7.52 -20.27 -8.24
N LEU A 185 -8.43 -20.93 -7.53
CA LEU A 185 -9.47 -21.74 -8.16
C LEU A 185 -10.50 -20.93 -8.97
N GLN A 186 -10.66 -19.63 -8.68
CA GLN A 186 -11.48 -18.73 -9.49
C GLN A 186 -10.78 -18.28 -10.77
N ARG A 187 -9.45 -18.14 -10.73
CA ARG A 187 -8.64 -17.72 -11.89
C ARG A 187 -8.28 -18.87 -12.82
N TYR A 188 -8.28 -20.10 -12.30
CA TYR A 188 -7.82 -21.28 -13.01
C TYR A 188 -8.92 -22.36 -13.02
N ASP A 189 -9.38 -22.75 -14.22
CA ASP A 189 -10.30 -23.87 -14.37
C ASP A 189 -9.56 -25.20 -14.43
N PHE A 190 -9.25 -25.76 -13.27
CA PHE A 190 -8.65 -27.10 -13.19
C PHE A 190 -9.63 -28.24 -13.44
N SER A 191 -10.91 -27.94 -13.72
CA SER A 191 -11.93 -28.92 -14.07
C SER A 191 -12.07 -29.14 -15.57
N ASP A 192 -11.25 -28.48 -16.38
CA ASP A 192 -11.19 -28.70 -17.82
C ASP A 192 -9.73 -28.88 -18.29
N MET A 193 -9.37 -30.10 -18.72
CA MET A 193 -8.03 -30.42 -19.20
C MET A 193 -7.68 -29.68 -20.48
N GLU A 194 -8.67 -29.30 -21.29
CA GLU A 194 -8.43 -28.56 -22.52
C GLU A 194 -7.77 -27.22 -22.20
N THR A 195 -8.06 -26.62 -21.05
CA THR A 195 -7.54 -25.29 -20.68
C THR A 195 -6.14 -25.32 -20.07
N PHE A 196 -5.56 -26.49 -19.83
CA PHE A 196 -4.26 -26.61 -19.14
C PHE A 196 -3.12 -25.96 -19.93
N TYR A 197 -3.22 -25.82 -21.25
CA TYR A 197 -2.20 -25.12 -22.03
C TYR A 197 -2.28 -23.59 -21.88
N ILE A 198 -3.46 -23.04 -21.56
CA ILE A 198 -3.68 -21.60 -21.35
C ILE A 198 -3.11 -21.20 -19.99
N HIS A 199 -3.39 -22.01 -18.98
CA HIS A 199 -2.97 -21.79 -17.61
C HIS A 199 -2.36 -23.06 -17.01
N PRO A 200 -1.08 -23.36 -17.35
CA PRO A 200 -0.43 -24.59 -16.93
C PRO A 200 -0.41 -24.74 -15.41
N PRO A 201 -0.95 -25.85 -14.86
CA PRO A 201 -0.89 -26.08 -13.42
C PRO A 201 0.54 -26.02 -12.89
N LYS A 202 1.52 -26.60 -13.59
CA LYS A 202 2.94 -26.55 -13.18
C LYS A 202 3.43 -25.14 -12.81
N ASP A 203 2.96 -24.10 -13.50
CA ASP A 203 3.45 -22.73 -13.30
C ASP A 203 3.01 -22.18 -11.93
N ILE A 204 1.77 -22.45 -11.51
CA ILE A 204 1.29 -22.05 -10.18
C ILE A 204 1.98 -22.87 -9.08
N PHE A 205 2.26 -24.16 -9.32
CA PHE A 205 3.03 -24.99 -8.38
C PHE A 205 4.46 -24.50 -8.21
N GLU A 206 5.13 -24.07 -9.27
CA GLU A 206 6.47 -23.47 -9.17
C GLU A 206 6.45 -22.21 -8.30
N GLN A 207 5.45 -21.33 -8.45
CA GLN A 207 5.34 -20.14 -7.60
C GLN A 207 5.03 -20.51 -6.14
N LEU A 208 4.10 -21.44 -5.90
CA LEU A 208 3.82 -21.92 -4.55
C LEU A 208 5.05 -22.55 -3.90
N LYS A 209 5.86 -23.33 -4.64
CA LYS A 209 7.14 -23.90 -4.15
C LYS A 209 8.11 -22.83 -3.67
N ARG A 210 8.22 -21.70 -4.39
CA ARG A 210 9.08 -20.59 -3.96
C ARG A 210 8.65 -20.05 -2.60
N VAL A 211 7.35 -19.93 -2.37
CA VAL A 211 6.81 -19.43 -1.10
C VAL A 211 6.84 -20.50 0.00
N LEU A 212 6.75 -21.79 -0.33
CA LEU A 212 6.93 -22.89 0.64
C LEU A 212 8.29 -22.85 1.34
N LEU A 213 9.34 -22.38 0.65
CA LEU A 213 10.67 -22.21 1.25
C LEU A 213 10.69 -21.18 2.40
N SER A 214 9.68 -20.30 2.49
CA SER A 214 9.51 -19.40 3.64
C SER A 214 9.08 -20.11 4.92
N GLY A 215 8.63 -21.37 4.84
CA GLY A 215 8.17 -22.15 5.99
C GLY A 215 6.76 -21.78 6.48
N ASN A 216 6.02 -20.94 5.76
CA ASN A 216 4.68 -20.54 6.15
C ASN A 216 3.65 -21.68 5.92
N PRO A 217 2.98 -22.19 6.98
CA PRO A 217 2.09 -23.36 6.90
C PRO A 217 0.88 -23.14 5.97
N LYS A 218 0.41 -21.90 5.84
CA LYS A 218 -0.69 -21.54 4.93
C LYS A 218 -0.43 -22.03 3.51
N TYR A 219 0.79 -21.82 3.00
CA TYR A 219 1.14 -22.21 1.64
C TYR A 219 1.30 -23.72 1.48
N VAL A 220 1.70 -24.43 2.54
CA VAL A 220 1.77 -25.90 2.56
C VAL A 220 0.38 -26.49 2.35
N ASP A 221 -0.62 -25.97 3.05
CA ASP A 221 -1.99 -26.47 2.96
C ASP A 221 -2.61 -26.14 1.60
N ILE A 222 -2.38 -24.93 1.08
CA ILE A 222 -2.82 -24.53 -0.27
C ILE A 222 -2.18 -25.45 -1.32
N TYR A 223 -0.87 -25.69 -1.24
CA TYR A 223 -0.13 -26.54 -2.16
C TYR A 223 -0.71 -27.96 -2.19
N LYS A 224 -0.88 -28.58 -1.02
CA LYS A 224 -1.43 -29.94 -0.90
C LYS A 224 -2.86 -30.02 -1.43
N SER A 225 -3.70 -29.04 -1.09
CA SER A 225 -5.10 -29.01 -1.51
C SER A 225 -5.23 -28.88 -3.02
N LEU A 226 -4.42 -28.02 -3.64
CA LEU A 226 -4.40 -27.86 -5.09
C LEU A 226 -3.88 -29.13 -5.79
N LEU A 227 -2.83 -29.75 -5.24
CA LEU A 227 -2.25 -30.98 -5.77
C LEU A 227 -3.30 -32.10 -5.78
N GLU A 228 -4.02 -32.25 -4.68
CA GLU A 228 -5.08 -33.25 -4.52
C GLU A 228 -6.22 -33.02 -5.51
N LYS A 229 -6.65 -31.77 -5.70
CA LYS A 229 -7.75 -31.45 -6.62
C LYS A 229 -7.42 -31.85 -8.06
N ILE A 230 -6.21 -31.54 -8.52
CA ILE A 230 -5.77 -31.91 -9.87
C ILE A 230 -5.57 -33.42 -9.96
N ARG A 231 -5.01 -34.07 -8.93
CA ARG A 231 -4.87 -35.52 -8.87
C ARG A 231 -6.21 -36.22 -9.08
N VAL A 232 -7.22 -35.87 -8.28
CA VAL A 232 -8.56 -36.47 -8.36
C VAL A 232 -9.18 -36.27 -9.74
N TYR A 233 -9.08 -35.04 -10.27
CA TYR A 233 -9.62 -34.73 -11.58
C TYR A 233 -8.92 -35.52 -12.70
N PHE A 234 -7.60 -35.61 -12.64
CA PHE A 234 -6.80 -36.34 -13.63
C PHE A 234 -7.05 -37.85 -13.59
N SER A 235 -7.07 -38.44 -12.38
CA SER A 235 -7.44 -39.85 -12.17
C SER A 235 -8.83 -40.16 -12.72
N SER A 236 -9.83 -39.32 -12.43
CA SER A 236 -11.20 -39.56 -12.92
C SER A 236 -11.28 -39.59 -14.44
N ASN A 237 -10.50 -38.75 -15.13
CA ASN A 237 -10.46 -38.75 -16.60
C ASN A 237 -9.71 -39.96 -17.17
N LEU A 238 -8.63 -40.41 -16.53
CA LEU A 238 -7.95 -41.67 -16.88
C LEU A 238 -8.90 -42.87 -16.78
N ASP A 239 -9.63 -42.98 -15.66
CA ASP A 239 -10.56 -44.08 -15.42
C ASP A 239 -11.71 -44.09 -16.43
N LYS A 240 -12.24 -42.91 -16.78
CA LYS A 240 -13.25 -42.78 -17.84
C LYS A 240 -12.72 -43.26 -19.18
N LEU A 241 -11.49 -42.87 -19.53
CA LEU A 241 -10.85 -43.24 -20.79
C LEU A 241 -10.64 -44.76 -20.92
N GLN A 242 -10.19 -45.43 -19.87
CA GLN A 242 -9.99 -46.89 -19.89
C GLN A 242 -11.28 -47.67 -20.15
N ASN A 243 -12.42 -47.09 -19.81
CA ASN A 243 -13.75 -47.70 -19.98
C ASN A 243 -14.50 -47.16 -21.22
N ASP A 244 -13.90 -46.25 -21.99
CA ASP A 244 -14.55 -45.55 -23.09
C ASP A 244 -14.35 -46.28 -24.42
N SER A 245 -15.46 -46.71 -25.05
CA SER A 245 -15.47 -47.32 -26.39
C SER A 245 -16.00 -46.38 -27.49
N SER A 246 -16.11 -45.08 -27.18
CA SER A 246 -16.63 -44.07 -28.12
C SER A 246 -15.71 -43.84 -29.33
N LYS A 247 -16.30 -43.30 -30.40
CA LYS A 247 -15.57 -42.94 -31.63
C LYS A 247 -14.48 -41.89 -31.41
N ASP A 248 -14.60 -41.07 -30.36
CA ASP A 248 -13.67 -39.98 -30.05
C ASP A 248 -12.55 -40.40 -29.09
N HIS A 249 -12.43 -41.70 -28.79
CA HIS A 249 -11.47 -42.25 -27.83
C HIS A 249 -10.02 -41.80 -28.11
N LEU A 250 -9.59 -41.81 -29.38
CA LEU A 250 -8.25 -41.34 -29.76
C LEU A 250 -8.02 -39.86 -29.47
N GLN A 251 -9.03 -39.01 -29.71
CA GLN A 251 -8.93 -37.57 -29.44
C GLN A 251 -8.84 -37.29 -27.94
N LYS A 252 -9.60 -38.05 -27.12
CA LYS A 252 -9.54 -37.98 -25.66
C LYS A 252 -8.17 -38.43 -25.12
N ILE A 253 -7.58 -39.49 -25.67
CA ILE A 253 -6.20 -39.91 -25.34
C ILE A 253 -5.22 -38.77 -25.64
N LEU A 254 -5.30 -38.17 -26.83
CA LEU A 254 -4.42 -37.08 -27.24
C LEU A 254 -4.54 -35.90 -26.28
N LEU A 255 -5.77 -35.52 -25.91
CA LEU A 255 -6.04 -34.45 -24.96
C LEU A 255 -5.39 -34.71 -23.61
N LEU A 256 -5.58 -35.91 -23.06
CA LEU A 256 -5.05 -36.30 -21.76
C LEU A 256 -3.52 -36.35 -21.76
N LYS A 257 -2.90 -36.84 -22.84
CA LYS A 257 -1.45 -36.79 -23.04
C LYS A 257 -0.93 -35.36 -23.13
N ASN A 258 -1.65 -34.46 -23.80
CA ASN A 258 -1.29 -33.05 -23.84
C ASN A 258 -1.39 -32.39 -22.46
N ALA A 259 -2.48 -32.64 -21.72
CA ALA A 259 -2.69 -32.11 -20.38
C ALA A 259 -1.60 -32.60 -19.40
N PHE A 260 -1.15 -33.85 -19.53
CA PHE A 260 -0.06 -34.42 -18.75
C PHE A 260 1.23 -33.58 -18.82
N CYS A 261 1.55 -33.00 -19.99
CA CYS A 261 2.74 -32.15 -20.17
C CYS A 261 2.74 -30.91 -19.27
N PHE A 262 1.56 -30.44 -18.85
CA PHE A 262 1.37 -29.23 -18.04
C PHE A 262 1.20 -29.52 -16.54
N LEU A 263 1.19 -30.80 -16.14
CA LEU A 263 1.15 -31.18 -14.73
C LEU A 263 2.47 -30.85 -13.99
N PRO A 264 2.41 -30.58 -12.68
CA PRO A 264 3.61 -30.52 -11.84
C PRO A 264 4.30 -31.89 -11.75
N ASP A 265 5.61 -31.88 -11.50
CA ASP A 265 6.47 -33.07 -11.51
C ASP A 265 5.97 -34.19 -10.59
N GLU A 266 5.44 -33.82 -9.42
CA GLU A 266 4.87 -34.76 -8.45
C GLU A 266 3.73 -35.59 -9.05
N LEU A 267 2.86 -34.97 -9.86
CA LEU A 267 1.77 -35.67 -10.54
C LEU A 267 2.27 -36.38 -11.80
N LYS A 268 3.28 -35.85 -12.48
CA LYS A 268 3.89 -36.53 -13.62
C LYS A 268 4.45 -37.88 -13.23
N ILE A 269 5.24 -37.94 -12.15
CA ILE A 269 5.80 -39.18 -11.62
C ILE A 269 4.68 -40.17 -11.29
N LEU A 270 3.60 -39.70 -10.67
CA LEU A 270 2.47 -40.54 -10.28
C LEU A 270 1.75 -41.17 -11.49
N PHE A 271 1.55 -40.40 -12.57
CA PHE A 271 0.74 -40.84 -13.70
C PHE A 271 1.54 -41.36 -14.90
N GLN A 272 2.87 -41.21 -14.93
CA GLN A 272 3.73 -41.58 -16.05
C GLN A 272 3.45 -42.98 -16.59
N PHE A 273 3.41 -43.98 -15.70
CA PHE A 273 3.15 -45.37 -16.08
C PHE A 273 1.81 -45.55 -16.78
N HIS A 274 0.75 -44.90 -16.29
CA HIS A 274 -0.59 -44.99 -16.90
C HIS A 274 -0.64 -44.31 -18.26
N ILE A 275 0.07 -43.19 -18.42
CA ILE A 275 0.17 -42.49 -19.71
C ILE A 275 0.91 -43.33 -20.74
N ASP A 276 2.00 -44.01 -20.32
CA ASP A 276 2.79 -44.85 -21.21
C ASP A 276 2.00 -46.06 -21.72
N GLN A 277 1.06 -46.58 -20.92
CA GLN A 277 0.15 -47.66 -21.31
C GLN A 277 -0.93 -47.25 -22.34
N LEU A 278 -1.13 -45.95 -22.56
CA LEU A 278 -2.06 -45.43 -23.58
C LEU A 278 -1.38 -45.28 -24.96
N ASN A 279 -0.11 -45.68 -25.12
CA ASN A 279 0.59 -45.76 -26.41
C ASN A 279 0.43 -47.15 -27.02
#